data_AF-A0A8R1HT02-F1
#
_entry.id   AF-A0A8R1HT02-F1
#
_cell.length_a   1.000
_cell.length_b   1.000
_cell.length_c   1.000
_cell.angle_alpha   90.00
_cell.angle_beta   90.00
_cell.angle_gamma   90.00
#
_symmetry.space_group_name_H-M   'P 1'
#
loop_
_entity.id
_entity.type
_entity.pdbx_description
1 polymer ?
#
loop_
_entity_poly.entity_id
_entity_poly.type
_entity_poly.pdbx_seq_one_letter_code
_entity_poly.pdbx_strand_id
1 'polypeptide(L)'
;MLFQLVGPDAVSLTAAVVQLLKSDRGAWRVDLPHGVISLVKDYAQRAYFLRIFDILDERVVWDFKLYKAFRAQSFPQCRKLLAFEHTESGDDGVVIGLNFFSEYEASEFKV
;
A
#
# COMPACT_ATOMS: atom_id res chain seq x y z
N MET A 1 6.60 -7.76 16.39
CA MET A 1 6.83 -6.55 15.57
C MET A 1 5.76 -6.36 14.50
N LEU A 2 5.76 -6.89 13.27
CA LEU A 2 4.65 -6.57 12.32
C LEU A 2 3.26 -7.06 12.79
N PHE A 3 3.13 -8.33 13.17
CA PHE A 3 1.82 -8.91 13.54
C PHE A 3 1.22 -8.30 14.81
N GLN A 4 2.06 -7.75 15.70
CA GLN A 4 1.58 -7.01 16.85
C GLN A 4 0.92 -5.68 16.42
N LEU A 5 1.46 -5.01 15.40
CA LEU A 5 0.90 -3.77 14.85
C LEU A 5 -0.36 -4.01 14.02
N VAL A 6 -0.47 -5.16 13.37
CA VAL A 6 -1.72 -5.58 12.69
C VAL A 6 -2.86 -5.69 13.70
N GLY A 7 -2.56 -6.16 14.91
CA GLY A 7 -3.52 -6.32 15.99
C GLY A 7 -4.27 -7.66 15.97
N PRO A 8 -5.03 -7.96 17.03
CA PRO A 8 -5.65 -9.28 17.22
C PRO A 8 -6.86 -9.55 16.31
N ASP A 9 -7.58 -8.51 15.88
CA ASP A 9 -8.80 -8.61 15.06
C ASP A 9 -8.53 -8.45 13.56
N ALA A 10 -7.29 -8.67 13.14
CA ALA A 10 -6.87 -8.55 11.75
C ALA A 10 -5.77 -9.55 11.40
N VAL A 11 -5.67 -9.88 10.11
CA VAL A 11 -4.66 -10.81 9.59
C VAL A 11 -3.93 -10.17 8.41
N SER A 12 -2.59 -10.19 8.45
CA SER A 12 -1.74 -9.87 7.31
C SER A 12 -1.72 -11.05 6.34
N LEU A 13 -2.16 -10.84 5.10
CA LEU A 13 -2.19 -11.86 4.04
C LEU A 13 -0.89 -11.91 3.24
N THR A 14 -0.26 -10.76 3.04
CA THR A 14 1.06 -10.61 2.42
C THR A 14 1.70 -9.33 2.93
N ALA A 15 3.03 -9.24 2.88
CA ALA A 15 3.78 -8.06 3.26
C ALA A 15 5.05 -7.89 2.43
N ALA A 16 5.48 -6.66 2.23
CA ALA A 16 6.68 -6.32 1.47
C ALA A 16 7.27 -4.97 1.92
N VAL A 17 8.54 -4.72 1.61
CA VAL A 17 9.16 -3.41 1.83
C VAL A 17 8.88 -2.51 0.64
N VAL A 18 8.37 -1.30 0.90
CA VAL A 18 8.02 -0.32 -0.13
C VAL A 18 8.43 1.09 0.23
N GLN A 19 8.49 1.91 -0.81
CA GLN A 19 8.42 3.37 -0.75
C GLN A 19 7.05 3.81 -1.29
N LEU A 20 6.38 4.73 -0.59
CA LEU A 20 5.11 5.30 -1.05
C LEU A 20 5.38 6.53 -1.91
N LEU A 21 4.81 6.53 -3.10
CA LEU A 21 4.84 7.63 -4.05
C LEU A 21 3.44 8.21 -4.25
N LYS A 22 3.38 9.50 -4.55
CA LYS A 22 2.17 10.17 -5.02
C LYS A 22 2.47 10.87 -6.34
N SER A 23 1.54 10.78 -7.29
CA SER A 23 1.56 11.55 -8.52
C SER A 23 0.43 12.55 -8.51
N ASP A 24 0.79 13.82 -8.64
CA ASP A 24 -0.15 14.92 -8.89
C ASP A 24 0.18 15.49 -10.28
N ARG A 25 -0.81 15.46 -11.18
CA ARG A 25 -0.69 15.95 -12.58
C ARG A 25 0.51 15.38 -13.34
N GLY A 26 0.84 14.12 -13.08
CA GLY A 26 1.93 13.39 -13.77
C GLY A 26 3.32 13.55 -13.15
N ALA A 27 3.48 14.36 -12.10
CA ALA A 27 4.74 14.50 -11.38
C ALA A 27 4.76 13.57 -10.15
N TRP A 28 5.62 12.55 -10.19
CA TRP A 28 5.83 11.64 -9.07
C TRP A 28 6.70 12.27 -7.98
N ARG A 29 6.27 12.13 -6.72
CA ARG A 29 7.00 12.52 -5.52
C ARG A 29 7.00 11.38 -4.51
N VAL A 30 8.06 11.35 -3.71
CA VAL A 30 8.14 10.45 -2.56
C VAL A 30 7.29 11.02 -1.43
N ASP A 31 6.28 10.26 -1.00
CA ASP A 31 5.42 10.62 0.13
C ASP A 31 5.91 9.96 1.42
N LEU A 32 6.29 8.68 1.35
CA LEU A 32 6.99 7.97 2.43
C LEU A 32 8.25 7.29 1.88
N PRO A 33 9.44 7.56 2.43
CA PRO A 33 10.70 7.05 1.90
C PRO A 33 10.89 5.55 2.12
N HIS A 34 10.26 4.97 3.14
CA HIS A 34 10.33 3.54 3.46
C HIS A 34 9.14 3.14 4.34
N GLY A 35 8.80 1.86 4.30
CA GLY A 35 7.84 1.23 5.19
C GLY A 35 7.58 -0.22 4.79
N VAL A 36 6.92 -0.97 5.67
CA VAL A 36 6.45 -2.32 5.35
C VAL A 36 4.97 -2.23 5.01
N ILE A 37 4.61 -2.48 3.76
CA ILE A 37 3.21 -2.61 3.37
C ILE A 37 2.69 -4.00 3.68
N SER A 38 1.44 -4.11 4.06
CA SER A 38 0.71 -5.36 4.16
C SER A 38 -0.70 -5.24 3.58
N LEU A 39 -1.15 -6.31 2.93
CA LEU A 39 -2.57 -6.51 2.65
C LEU A 39 -3.21 -7.10 3.91
N VAL A 40 -4.02 -6.31 4.59
CA VAL A 40 -4.63 -6.66 5.87
C VAL A 40 -6.10 -6.96 5.67
N LYS A 41 -6.55 -8.12 6.15
CA LYS A 41 -7.96 -8.44 6.35
C LYS A 41 -8.38 -8.06 7.76
N ASP A 42 -9.18 -7.02 7.89
CA ASP A 42 -9.67 -6.51 9.17
C ASP A 42 -11.08 -7.08 9.45
N TYR A 43 -11.20 -7.86 10.52
CA TYR A 43 -12.45 -8.53 10.88
C TYR A 43 -13.43 -7.61 11.61
N ALA A 44 -12.92 -6.66 12.39
CA ALA A 44 -13.75 -5.67 13.08
C ALA A 44 -14.48 -4.77 12.07
N GLN A 45 -13.77 -4.31 11.04
CA GLN A 45 -14.32 -3.44 9.99
C GLN A 45 -14.92 -4.21 8.81
N ARG A 46 -14.76 -5.54 8.78
CA ARG A 46 -15.21 -6.42 7.68
C ARG A 46 -14.70 -5.93 6.32
N ALA A 47 -13.44 -5.52 6.25
CA ALA A 47 -12.85 -4.89 5.08
C ALA A 47 -11.39 -5.32 4.88
N TYR A 48 -10.88 -5.07 3.67
CA TYR A 48 -9.46 -5.23 3.36
C TYR A 48 -8.79 -3.86 3.26
N PHE A 49 -7.55 -3.79 3.70
CA PHE A 49 -6.74 -2.58 3.69
C PHE A 49 -5.38 -2.88 3.08
N LEU A 50 -4.84 -1.95 2.31
CA LEU A 50 -3.41 -1.79 2.20
C LEU A 50 -2.95 -0.90 3.36
N ARG A 51 -1.96 -1.35 4.12
CA ARG A 51 -1.48 -0.61 5.29
C ARG A 51 0.03 -0.61 5.31
N ILE A 52 0.64 0.56 5.45
CA ILE A 52 2.07 0.73 5.63
C ILE A 52 2.37 0.96 7.09
N PHE A 53 3.31 0.16 7.60
CA PHE A 53 3.80 0.23 8.96
C PHE A 53 5.22 0.80 8.95
N ASP A 54 5.47 1.73 9.86
CA ASP A 54 6.82 2.01 10.33
C ASP A 54 7.12 1.03 11.46
N ILE A 55 8.02 0.09 11.18
CA ILE A 55 8.41 -0.97 12.12
C ILE A 55 9.40 -0.49 13.18
N LEU A 56 10.05 0.66 12.97
CA LEU A 56 10.98 1.25 13.93
C LEU A 56 10.22 2.08 14.95
N ASP A 57 9.25 2.87 14.49
CA ASP A 57 8.38 3.69 15.33
C ASP A 57 7.14 2.92 15.85
N GLU A 58 7.01 1.64 15.51
CA GLU A 58 5.91 0.76 15.90
C GLU A 58 4.51 1.37 15.65
N ARG A 59 4.30 1.94 14.46
CA ARG A 59 3.04 2.62 14.12
C ARG A 59 2.59 2.39 12.68
N VAL A 60 1.29 2.61 12.47
CA VAL A 60 0.72 2.72 11.12
C VAL A 60 0.98 4.14 10.61
N VAL A 61 1.56 4.25 9.42
CA VAL A 61 1.89 5.56 8.81
C VAL A 61 1.02 5.89 7.61
N TRP A 62 0.37 4.87 7.02
CA TRP A 62 -0.56 5.06 5.91
C TRP A 62 -1.50 3.86 5.81
N ASP A 63 -2.76 4.11 5.47
CA ASP A 63 -3.70 3.07 5.12
C ASP A 63 -4.63 3.47 3.97
N PHE A 64 -5.14 2.45 3.29
CA PHE A 64 -6.07 2.61 2.19
C PHE A 64 -7.05 1.44 2.20
N LYS A 65 -8.34 1.78 2.36
CA LYS A 65 -9.42 0.81 2.37
C LYS A 65 -9.72 0.36 0.95
N LEU A 66 -9.62 -0.95 0.69
CA LEU A 66 -9.95 -1.49 -0.62
C LEU A 66 -11.45 -1.41 -0.88
N TYR A 67 -11.82 -0.86 -2.02
CA TYR A 67 -13.19 -0.87 -2.53
C TYR A 67 -13.44 -2.09 -3.43
N LYS A 68 -14.72 -2.38 -3.70
CA LYS A 68 -15.10 -3.51 -4.55
C LYS A 68 -14.55 -3.30 -5.97
N ALA A 69 -13.87 -4.31 -6.50
CA ALA A 69 -13.19 -4.27 -7.80
C ALA A 69 -12.00 -3.30 -7.89
N PHE A 70 -11.36 -3.01 -6.75
CA PHE A 70 -10.01 -2.44 -6.73
C PHE A 70 -9.07 -3.20 -7.67
N ARG A 71 -8.22 -2.45 -8.40
CA ARG A 71 -7.17 -3.00 -9.24
C ARG A 71 -5.95 -2.09 -9.19
N ALA A 72 -4.80 -2.67 -8.90
CA ALA A 72 -3.52 -2.01 -9.10
C ALA A 72 -3.02 -2.28 -10.53
N GLN A 73 -2.39 -1.28 -11.13
CA GLN A 73 -1.72 -1.37 -12.42
C GLN A 73 -0.22 -1.63 -12.21
N SER A 74 0.31 -2.61 -12.93
CA SER A 74 1.75 -2.86 -13.05
C SER A 74 2.31 -2.25 -14.34
N PHE A 75 3.60 -1.92 -14.33
CA PHE A 75 4.27 -1.28 -15.45
C PHE A 75 5.39 -2.18 -15.99
N PRO A 76 5.35 -2.61 -17.27
CA PRO A 76 6.38 -3.50 -17.83
C PRO A 76 7.81 -2.92 -17.76
N GLN A 77 7.94 -1.59 -17.89
CA GLN A 77 9.22 -0.88 -17.79
C GLN A 77 9.65 -0.61 -16.35
N CYS A 78 8.73 -0.73 -15.38
CA CYS A 78 8.97 -0.45 -13.96
C CYS A 78 8.33 -1.55 -13.10
N ARG A 79 8.89 -2.76 -13.15
CA ARG A 79 8.30 -3.97 -12.54
C ARG A 79 8.20 -3.94 -11.01
N LYS A 80 8.91 -3.02 -10.37
CA LYS A 80 8.82 -2.75 -8.93
C LYS A 80 7.67 -1.83 -8.55
N LEU A 81 6.97 -1.23 -9.52
CA LEU A 81 5.94 -0.23 -9.26
C LEU A 81 4.55 -0.83 -9.49
N LEU A 82 3.71 -0.75 -8.46
CA LEU A 82 2.26 -0.87 -8.59
C LEU A 82 1.64 0.50 -8.38
N ALA A 83 0.69 0.91 -9.21
CA ALA A 83 -0.02 2.17 -9.04
C ALA A 83 -1.54 2.01 -9.09
N PHE A 84 -2.25 2.90 -8.40
CA PHE A 84 -3.70 2.94 -8.40
C PHE A 84 -4.19 4.34 -8.06
N GLU A 85 -5.38 4.68 -8.51
CA GLU A 85 -6.00 5.96 -8.19
C GLU A 85 -6.56 5.94 -6.76
N HIS A 86 -6.33 7.04 -6.05
CA HIS A 86 -6.95 7.33 -4.78
C HIS A 86 -7.72 8.65 -4.91
N THR A 87 -9.04 8.56 -4.76
CA THR A 87 -9.91 9.74 -4.72
C THR A 87 -10.23 10.06 -3.28
N GLU A 88 -9.62 11.11 -2.74
CA GLU A 88 -10.08 11.70 -1.49
C GLU A 88 -11.20 12.72 -1.80
N SER A 89 -12.36 12.50 -1.18
CA SER A 89 -13.54 13.37 -1.10
C SER A 89 -13.59 14.61 -2.02
N GLY A 90 -13.80 14.39 -3.33
CA GLY A 90 -14.25 15.44 -4.26
C GLY A 90 -13.16 16.18 -5.05
N ASP A 91 -11.88 15.85 -4.86
CA ASP A 91 -10.78 16.39 -5.67
C ASP A 91 -10.42 15.50 -6.87
N ASP A 92 -9.65 16.06 -7.82
CA ASP A 92 -9.00 15.33 -8.90
C ASP A 92 -8.21 14.13 -8.30
N GLY A 93 -8.42 12.93 -8.85
CA GLY A 93 -7.82 11.70 -8.32
C GLY A 93 -6.30 11.76 -8.28
N VAL A 94 -5.71 11.52 -7.12
CA VAL A 94 -4.26 11.38 -6.95
C VAL A 94 -3.86 9.95 -7.28
N VAL A 95 -2.76 9.75 -8.00
CA VAL A 95 -2.25 8.39 -8.24
C VAL A 95 -1.28 8.01 -7.14
N ILE A 96 -1.55 6.92 -6.45
CA ILE A 96 -0.65 6.31 -5.47
C ILE A 96 0.26 5.33 -6.20
N GLY A 97 1.54 5.33 -5.83
CA GLY A 97 2.54 4.39 -6.32
C GLY A 97 3.19 3.64 -5.16
N LEU A 98 3.19 2.32 -5.23
CA LEU A 98 3.93 1.44 -4.34
C LEU A 98 5.20 1.00 -5.07
N ASN A 99 6.33 1.60 -4.70
CA ASN A 99 7.63 1.22 -5.24
C ASN A 99 8.28 0.19 -4.32
N PHE A 100 8.20 -1.08 -4.69
CA PHE A 100 8.71 -2.21 -3.93
C PHE A 100 10.23 -2.23 -3.93
N PHE A 101 10.82 -2.77 -2.86
CA PHE A 101 12.27 -2.91 -2.75
C PHE A 101 12.83 -3.83 -3.85
N SER A 102 12.10 -4.91 -4.19
CA SER A 102 12.46 -5.86 -5.25
C SER A 102 11.32 -6.13 -6.25
N GLU A 103 11.67 -6.57 -7.46
CA GLU A 103 10.67 -7.03 -8.45
C GLU A 103 9.94 -8.29 -7.97
N TYR A 104 10.64 -9.15 -7.22
CA TYR A 104 10.08 -10.36 -6.64
C TYR A 104 8.96 -10.03 -5.65
N GLU A 105 9.20 -9.10 -4.73
CA GLU A 105 8.15 -8.65 -3.79
C GLU A 105 6.96 -8.04 -4.54
N ALA A 106 7.19 -7.22 -5.56
CA ALA A 106 6.11 -6.68 -6.39
C ALA A 106 5.30 -7.78 -7.10
N SER A 107 5.96 -8.81 -7.61
CA SER A 107 5.27 -9.92 -8.31
C SER A 107 4.49 -10.84 -7.37
N GLU A 108 4.97 -11.02 -6.14
CA GLU A 108 4.32 -11.87 -5.14
C GLU A 108 3.24 -11.11 -4.35
N PHE A 109 3.26 -9.78 -4.36
CA PHE A 109 2.27 -8.95 -3.68
C PHE A 109 0.97 -8.86 -4.49
N LYS A 110 0.10 -9.85 -4.31
CA LYS A 110 -1.20 -9.94 -5.02
C LYS A 110 -2.25 -9.10 -4.30
N VAL A 111 -2.61 -7.96 -4.90
CA VAL A 111 -3.67 -7.04 -4.44
C VAL A 111 -4.72 -6.82 -5.53
#